data_AF-A0A318XG96-F1
#
_entry.id   AF-A0A318XG96-F1
#
_cell.length_a   1.000
_cell.length_b   1.000
_cell.length_c   1.000
_cell.angle_alpha   90.00
_cell.angle_beta   90.00
_cell.angle_gamma   90.00
#
_symmetry.space_group_name_H-M   'P 1'
#
loop_
_entity.id
_entity.type
_entity.pdbx_description
1 polymer ?
#
loop_
_entity_poly.entity_id
_entity_poly.type
_entity_poly.pdbx_seq_one_letter_code
_entity_poly.pdbx_strand_id
1 'polypeptide(L)'
;MINDCKAGKIDVIITKSISRFTRNTLDCLNYVRMLKELGIEVIFEEDMEKWEKQINSEDILERVTTNRFINVFNETKPIERFDAGLYFKLVEKIIFYEDGVSMWLLDGTDINCE
;
A
#
# COMPACT_ATOMS: atom_id res chain seq x y z
N MET A 1 -6.10 -13.75 3.60
CA MET A 1 -5.32 -12.91 2.66
C MET A 1 -5.05 -13.61 1.33
N ILE A 2 -4.08 -14.53 1.17
CA ILE A 2 -3.75 -15.08 -0.17
C ILE A 2 -4.93 -15.81 -0.83
N ASN A 3 -5.76 -16.50 -0.04
CA ASN A 3 -6.98 -17.13 -0.57
C ASN A 3 -8.02 -16.09 -1.02
N ASP A 4 -8.12 -14.96 -0.34
CA ASP A 4 -9.04 -13.86 -0.69
C ASP A 4 -8.53 -13.12 -1.93
N CYS A 5 -7.22 -12.94 -2.06
CA CYS A 5 -6.56 -12.50 -3.29
C CYS A 5 -6.92 -13.42 -4.47
N LYS A 6 -6.80 -14.74 -4.30
CA LYS A 6 -7.15 -15.71 -5.35
C LYS A 6 -8.65 -15.76 -5.65
N ALA A 7 -9.48 -15.39 -4.69
CA ALA A 7 -10.93 -15.28 -4.85
C ALA A 7 -11.36 -13.95 -5.49
N GLY A 8 -10.42 -13.06 -5.84
CA GLY A 8 -10.71 -11.76 -6.44
C GLY A 8 -11.36 -10.77 -5.49
N LYS A 9 -11.20 -10.95 -4.18
CA LYS A 9 -11.82 -10.08 -3.16
C LYS A 9 -10.95 -8.91 -2.73
N ILE A 10 -9.69 -8.90 -3.13
CA ILE A 10 -8.71 -7.90 -2.70
C ILE A 10 -8.09 -7.31 -3.94
N ASP A 11 -8.24 -6.00 -4.11
CA ASP A 11 -7.68 -5.27 -5.25
C ASP A 11 -6.32 -4.64 -4.91
N VAL A 12 -6.17 -4.17 -3.66
CA VAL A 12 -4.96 -3.46 -3.21
C VAL A 12 -4.59 -3.87 -1.78
N ILE A 13 -3.29 -4.11 -1.56
CA ILE A 13 -2.70 -4.36 -0.24
C ILE A 13 -1.76 -3.20 0.11
N ILE A 14 -2.03 -2.50 1.21
CA ILE A 14 -1.12 -1.48 1.75
C ILE A 14 -0.52 -2.01 3.04
N THR A 15 0.81 -1.97 3.13
CA THR A 15 1.57 -2.49 4.28
C THR A 15 2.71 -1.56 4.63
N LYS A 16 3.06 -1.46 5.92
CA LYS A 16 4.06 -0.49 6.36
C LYS A 16 5.44 -0.69 5.73
N SER A 17 5.89 -1.93 5.65
CA SER A 17 7.22 -2.28 5.18
C SER A 17 7.26 -3.66 4.52
N ILE A 18 8.33 -3.92 3.77
CA ILE A 18 8.62 -5.26 3.20
C ILE A 18 8.73 -6.31 4.32
N SER A 19 9.33 -5.95 5.45
CA SER A 19 9.53 -6.86 6.60
C SER A 19 8.22 -7.24 7.30
N ARG A 20 7.18 -6.40 7.23
CA ARG A 20 5.83 -6.74 7.72
C ARG A 20 5.02 -7.57 6.72
N PHE A 21 5.35 -7.46 5.43
CA PHE A 21 4.70 -8.23 4.38
C PHE A 21 5.23 -9.67 4.31
N THR A 22 6.55 -9.85 4.39
CA THR A 22 7.17 -11.19 4.38
C THR A 22 8.42 -11.28 5.26
N ARG A 23 8.78 -12.51 5.63
CA ARG A 23 9.99 -12.79 6.43
C ARG A 23 11.27 -12.93 5.60
N ASN A 24 11.17 -12.99 4.27
CA ASN A 24 12.29 -13.24 3.36
C ASN A 24 12.08 -12.49 2.04
N THR A 25 13.12 -11.79 1.57
CA THR A 25 13.14 -11.05 0.31
C THR A 25 12.78 -11.89 -0.92
N LEU A 26 13.20 -13.16 -0.97
CA LEU A 26 12.87 -14.05 -2.09
C LEU A 26 11.36 -14.37 -2.13
N ASP A 27 10.78 -14.62 -0.95
CA ASP A 27 9.34 -14.87 -0.83
C ASP A 27 8.54 -13.61 -1.15
N CYS A 28 9.01 -12.43 -0.73
CA CYS A 28 8.43 -11.15 -1.12
C CYS A 28 8.30 -11.01 -2.62
N LEU A 29 9.39 -11.27 -3.35
CA LEU A 29 9.40 -11.14 -4.80
C LEU A 29 8.40 -12.11 -5.47
N ASN A 30 8.33 -13.35 -4.98
CA ASN A 30 7.41 -14.35 -5.47
C ASN A 30 5.95 -13.96 -5.22
N TYR A 31 5.62 -13.49 -4.00
CA TYR A 31 4.27 -13.05 -3.67
C TYR A 31 3.85 -11.81 -4.45
N VAL A 32 4.71 -10.79 -4.56
CA VAL A 32 4.39 -9.58 -5.32
C VAL A 32 4.15 -9.91 -6.80
N ARG A 33 4.96 -10.81 -7.39
CA ARG A 33 4.74 -11.26 -8.78
C ARG A 33 3.42 -11.99 -8.96
N MET A 34 3.15 -12.96 -8.08
CA MET A 34 1.90 -13.72 -8.11
C MET A 34 0.68 -12.81 -7.94
N LEU A 35 0.74 -11.84 -7.02
CA LEU A 35 -0.35 -10.90 -6.79
C LEU A 35 -0.54 -9.96 -7.99
N LYS A 36 0.55 -9.50 -8.60
CA LYS A 36 0.50 -8.70 -9.83
C LYS A 36 -0.12 -9.46 -11.01
N GLU A 37 0.15 -10.76 -11.14
CA GLU A 37 -0.50 -11.63 -12.15
C GLU A 37 -2.01 -11.78 -11.90
N LEU A 38 -2.45 -11.65 -10.65
CA LEU A 38 -3.86 -11.63 -10.26
C LEU A 38 -4.49 -10.23 -10.36
N GLY A 39 -3.74 -9.21 -10.81
CA GLY A 39 -4.23 -7.83 -10.90
C GLY A 39 -4.20 -7.05 -9.57
N ILE A 40 -3.55 -7.60 -8.54
CA ILE A 40 -3.55 -7.05 -7.18
C ILE A 40 -2.28 -6.22 -6.96
N GLU A 41 -2.46 -4.97 -6.55
CA GLU A 41 -1.35 -4.06 -6.28
C GLU A 41 -0.90 -4.13 -4.81
N VAL A 42 0.42 -4.15 -4.58
CA VAL A 42 1.00 -4.13 -3.23
C VAL A 42 1.80 -2.86 -3.06
N ILE A 43 1.45 -2.06 -2.07
CA ILE A 43 2.08 -0.76 -1.80
C ILE A 43 2.72 -0.76 -0.42
N PHE A 44 3.98 -0.36 -0.36
CA PHE A 44 4.75 -0.24 0.88
C PHE A 44 4.80 1.23 1.34
N GLU A 45 4.37 1.52 2.58
CA GLU A 45 4.35 2.89 3.12
C GLU A 45 5.76 3.48 3.26
N GLU A 46 6.75 2.69 3.68
CA GLU A 46 8.15 3.10 3.71
C GLU A 46 8.67 3.53 2.33
N ASP A 47 8.11 2.96 1.26
CA ASP A 47 8.40 3.44 -0.08
C ASP A 47 7.69 4.79 -0.29
N MET A 48 6.41 4.98 0.07
CA MET A 48 5.75 6.30 -0.02
C MET A 48 6.53 7.43 0.70
N GLU A 49 7.12 7.18 1.88
CA GLU A 49 7.97 8.18 2.57
C GLU A 49 9.25 8.52 1.79
N LYS A 50 9.82 7.57 1.04
CA LYS A 50 10.92 7.85 0.11
C LYS A 50 10.44 8.71 -1.05
N TRP A 51 9.18 8.55 -1.46
CA TRP A 51 8.63 9.27 -2.61
C TRP A 51 8.39 10.73 -2.28
N GLU A 52 7.94 11.09 -1.07
CA GLU A 52 7.90 12.48 -0.60
C GLU A 52 9.27 13.17 -0.65
N LYS A 53 10.34 12.43 -0.29
CA LYS A 53 11.72 12.92 -0.39
C LYS A 53 12.15 13.07 -1.86
N GLN A 54 11.76 12.14 -2.73
CA GLN A 54 12.10 12.14 -4.15
C GLN A 54 11.33 13.18 -4.98
N ILE A 55 10.10 13.56 -4.60
CA ILE A 55 9.36 14.69 -5.19
C ILE A 55 10.16 16.00 -5.05
N ASN A 56 10.91 16.13 -3.96
CA ASN A 56 11.75 17.30 -3.67
C ASN A 56 13.23 17.07 -4.00
N SER A 57 13.58 15.97 -4.69
CA SER A 57 14.97 15.67 -5.07
C SER A 57 15.49 16.69 -6.08
N GLU A 58 16.78 17.03 -5.97
CA GLU A 58 17.50 17.80 -7.00
C GLU A 58 17.70 16.97 -8.29
N ASP A 59 17.55 15.64 -8.21
CA ASP A 59 17.60 14.74 -9.36
C ASP A 59 16.28 14.76 -10.16
N ILE A 60 16.39 15.19 -11.42
CA ILE A 60 15.26 15.33 -12.35
C ILE A 60 14.64 13.96 -12.68
N LEU A 61 15.44 12.90 -12.80
CA LEU A 61 14.95 11.56 -13.15
C LEU A 61 14.13 10.96 -12.00
N GLU A 62 14.58 11.15 -10.76
CA GLU A 62 13.84 10.72 -9.57
C GLU A 62 12.49 11.45 -9.46
N ARG A 63 12.49 12.78 -9.66
CA ARG A 63 11.28 13.60 -9.67
C ARG A 63 10.28 13.19 -10.74
N VAL A 64 10.73 12.98 -11.98
CA VAL A 64 9.84 12.66 -13.11
C VAL A 64 9.24 11.26 -12.96
N THR A 65 10.02 10.30 -12.47
CA THR A 65 9.55 8.93 -12.23
C THR A 65 8.49 8.91 -11.13
N THR A 66 8.74 9.62 -10.02
CA THR A 66 7.80 9.72 -8.90
C THR A 66 6.48 10.37 -9.32
N ASN A 67 6.53 11.48 -10.06
CA ASN A 67 5.33 12.15 -10.59
C ASN A 67 4.55 11.27 -11.57
N ARG A 68 5.23 10.44 -12.37
CA ARG A 68 4.57 9.53 -13.31
C ARG A 68 3.76 8.46 -12.60
N PHE A 69 4.27 7.93 -11.48
CA PHE A 69 3.53 6.98 -10.66
C PHE A 69 2.43 7.64 -9.82
N ILE A 70 2.64 8.85 -9.27
CA ILE A 70 1.56 9.59 -8.58
C ILE A 70 0.38 9.83 -9.52
N ASN A 71 0.67 10.15 -10.79
CA ASN A 71 -0.37 10.35 -11.80
C ASN A 71 -1.18 9.09 -12.12
N VAL A 72 -0.73 7.90 -11.73
CA VAL A 72 -1.52 6.66 -11.81
C VAL A 72 -2.70 6.71 -10.82
N PHE A 73 -2.58 7.46 -9.72
CA PHE A 73 -3.63 7.62 -8.71
C PHE A 73 -4.55 8.84 -8.94
N ASN A 74 -4.33 9.63 -10.00
CA ASN A 74 -5.02 10.92 -10.24
C ASN A 74 -6.51 10.82 -10.62
N GLU A 75 -7.04 9.63 -10.88
CA GLU A 75 -8.49 9.46 -11.11
C GLU A 75 -9.29 9.41 -9.78
N THR A 76 -8.61 9.43 -8.63
CA THR A 76 -9.25 9.37 -7.31
C THR A 76 -9.37 10.77 -6.69
N LYS A 77 -10.53 11.08 -6.08
CA LYS A 77 -10.70 12.33 -5.33
C LYS A 77 -9.81 12.28 -4.07
N PRO A 78 -8.93 13.28 -3.83
CA PRO A 78 -8.08 13.30 -2.65
C PRO A 78 -8.92 13.35 -1.37
N ILE A 79 -8.52 12.60 -0.34
CA ILE A 79 -9.16 12.68 0.97
C ILE A 79 -8.72 14.00 1.63
N GLU A 80 -9.62 14.98 1.71
CA GLU A 80 -9.32 16.34 2.21
C GLU A 80 -9.06 16.41 3.73
N ARG A 81 -9.38 15.34 4.48
CA ARG A 81 -9.25 15.27 5.94
C ARG A 81 -8.64 13.95 6.40
N PHE A 82 -7.43 13.66 5.94
CA PHE A 82 -6.66 12.50 6.41
C PHE A 82 -5.36 12.96 7.07
N ASP A 83 -5.24 12.73 8.38
CA ASP A 83 -3.97 12.93 9.07
C ASP A 83 -3.10 11.69 8.86
N ALA A 84 -2.26 11.77 7.83
CA ALA A 84 -1.33 10.70 7.50
C ALA A 84 -0.38 10.39 8.68
N GLY A 85 0.01 11.39 9.47
CA GLY A 85 0.90 11.21 10.61
C GLY A 85 0.26 10.42 11.76
N LEU A 86 -1.04 10.61 12.00
CA LEU A 86 -1.81 9.81 12.94
C LEU A 86 -2.07 8.40 12.39
N TYR A 87 -2.43 8.30 11.12
CA TYR A 87 -2.62 7.04 10.42
C TYR A 87 -1.38 6.13 10.54
N PHE A 88 -0.20 6.64 10.19
CA PHE A 88 1.04 5.87 10.23
C PHE A 88 1.45 5.40 11.64
N LYS A 89 0.97 6.08 12.68
CA LYS A 89 1.21 5.74 14.09
C LYS A 89 0.23 4.75 14.67
N LEU A 90 -0.89 4.52 14.00
CA LEU A 90 -1.97 3.67 14.50
C LEU A 90 -2.12 2.40 13.68
N VAL A 91 -1.95 2.50 12.36
CA VAL A 91 -2.30 1.44 11.43
C VAL A 91 -1.08 0.61 11.06
N GLU A 92 -1.24 -0.71 11.16
CA GLU A 92 -0.26 -1.69 10.72
C GLU A 92 -0.49 -2.12 9.27
N LYS A 93 -1.77 -2.32 8.89
CA LYS A 93 -2.15 -2.83 7.57
C LYS A 93 -3.59 -2.45 7.23
N ILE A 94 -3.83 -2.11 5.96
CA ILE A 94 -5.19 -1.98 5.40
C ILE A 94 -5.37 -2.92 4.22
N ILE A 95 -6.55 -3.55 4.16
CA ILE A 95 -7.03 -4.33 3.03
C ILE A 95 -8.34 -3.72 2.56
N PHE A 96 -8.40 -3.38 1.27
CA PHE A 96 -9.63 -2.94 0.62
C PHE A 96 -10.28 -4.13 -0.10
N TYR A 97 -11.60 -4.23 0.05
CA TYR A 97 -12.47 -5.17 -0.65
C TYR A 97 -13.46 -4.38 -1.52
N GLU A 98 -14.15 -5.04 -2.45
CA GLU A 98 -15.22 -4.41 -3.24
C GLU A 98 -16.33 -3.81 -2.36
N ASP A 99 -16.60 -4.43 -1.21
CA ASP A 99 -17.71 -4.18 -0.32
C ASP A 99 -17.27 -3.76 1.09
N GLY A 100 -16.03 -3.29 1.27
CA GLY A 100 -15.60 -2.84 2.59
C GLY A 100 -14.10 -2.62 2.78
N VAL A 101 -13.70 -2.40 4.02
CA VAL A 101 -12.30 -2.23 4.42
C VAL A 101 -12.00 -2.98 5.72
N SER A 102 -10.88 -3.71 5.75
CA SER A 102 -10.28 -4.23 6.98
C SER A 102 -9.04 -3.42 7.33
N MET A 103 -8.93 -3.01 8.59
CA MET A 103 -7.81 -2.26 9.13
C MET A 103 -7.26 -2.97 10.37
N TRP A 104 -5.99 -3.34 10.33
CA TRP A 104 -5.25 -3.80 11.50
C TRP A 104 -4.45 -2.65 12.10
N LEU A 105 -4.63 -2.43 13.39
CA LEU A 105 -3.86 -1.45 14.16
C LEU A 105 -2.60 -2.07 14.74
N LEU A 106 -1.61 -1.23 15.06
CA LEU A 106 -0.32 -1.62 15.64
C LEU A 106 -0.46 -2.22 17.05
N ASP A 107 -1.58 -2.01 17.73
CA ASP A 107 -1.90 -2.64 19.01
C ASP A 107 -2.53 -4.05 18.86
N GLY A 108 -2.70 -4.52 17.63
CA GLY A 108 -3.30 -5.81 17.29
C GLY A 108 -4.82 -5.78 17.11
N THR A 109 -5.46 -4.62 17.23
CA THR A 109 -6.90 -4.47 16.97
C THR A 109 -7.20 -4.66 15.48
N ASP A 110 -8.28 -5.39 15.19
CA ASP A 110 -8.81 -5.61 13.84
C ASP A 110 -10.17 -4.91 13.70
N ILE A 111 -10.26 -3.96 12.77
CA ILE A 111 -11.45 -3.17 12.47
C ILE A 111 -11.95 -3.58 11.08
N ASN A 112 -13.18 -4.07 11.02
CA ASN A 112 -13.84 -4.42 9.76
C ASN A 112 -15.04 -3.48 9.55
N CYS A 113 -15.04 -2.77 8.42
CA CYS A 113 -16.15 -1.94 7.98
C CYS A 113 -16.69 -2.52 6.68
N GLU A 114 -17.94 -2.97 6.71
CA GLU A 114 -18.78 -3.28 5.54
C GLU A 114 -19.34 -1.99 4.92
#